data_AF-A0A4P6WV99-F1
#
_entry.id   AF-A0A4P6WV99-F1
#
_cell.length_a   1.000
_cell.length_b   1.000
_cell.length_c   1.000
_cell.angle_alpha   90.00
_cell.angle_beta   90.00
_cell.angle_gamma   90.00
#
_symmetry.space_group_name_H-M   'P 1'
#
loop_
_entity.id
_entity.type
_entity.pdbx_description
1 polymer ?
#
loop_
_entity_poly.entity_id
_entity_poly.type
_entity_poly.pdbx_seq_one_letter_code
_entity_poly.pdbx_strand_id
1 'polypeptide(L)' 'MAKTIPPSAGTLAAMDDKHCLMLCGTGQLDSQVYWLMALDVEFDVLEPPTLKERLRRASERVGRSLARGGESQVAP' A
#
# COMPACT_ATOMS: atom_id res chain seq x y z
N MET A 1 -3.91 -17.05 9.63
CA MET A 1 -4.17 -16.05 10.69
C MET A 1 -5.01 -14.96 10.08
N ALA A 2 -6.14 -14.58 10.69
CA ALA A 2 -6.89 -13.40 10.25
C ALA A 2 -6.04 -12.16 10.58
N LYS A 3 -5.63 -11.39 9.57
CA LYS A 3 -4.96 -10.09 9.77
C LYS A 3 -6.02 -9.12 10.30
N THR A 4 -6.03 -8.86 11.60
CA THR A 4 -6.95 -7.88 12.21
C THR A 4 -6.33 -6.50 12.12
N ILE A 5 -7.06 -5.56 11.53
CA ILE A 5 -6.66 -4.15 11.51
C ILE A 5 -7.00 -3.54 12.88
N PRO A 6 -6.02 -3.03 13.65
CA PRO A 6 -6.31 -2.39 14.92
C PRO A 6 -7.05 -1.06 14.67
N PRO A 7 -7.98 -0.65 15.57
CA PRO A 7 -8.73 0.61 15.41
C PRO A 7 -7.85 1.85 15.26
N SER A 8 -6.63 1.81 15.81
CA SER A 8 -5.64 2.89 15.65
C SER A 8 -5.06 3.01 14.23
N ALA A 9 -5.09 1.94 13.43
CA ALA A 9 -4.64 1.93 12.04
C ALA A 9 -5.79 2.24 11.07
N GLY A 10 -7.00 1.79 11.38
CA GLY A 10 -8.18 2.05 10.58
C GLY A 10 -9.40 1.30 11.09
N THR A 11 -10.56 1.70 10.58
CA THR A 11 -11.85 1.03 10.82
C THR A 11 -12.31 0.37 9.53
N LEU A 12 -12.82 -0.85 9.63
CA LEU A 12 -13.37 -1.60 8.50
C LEU A 12 -14.89 -1.59 8.55
N ALA A 13 -15.51 -1.36 7.39
CA ALA A 13 -16.93 -1.57 7.16
C ALA A 13 -17.12 -2.64 6.08
N ALA A 14 -17.90 -3.68 6.36
CA ALA A 14 -18.17 -4.73 5.38
C ALA A 14 -18.91 -4.15 4.17
N MET A 15 -18.46 -4.49 2.95
CA MET A 15 -19.16 -4.16 1.72
C MET A 15 -19.87 -5.40 1.15
N ASP A 16 -19.17 -6.52 1.15
CA ASP A 16 -19.69 -7.85 0.79
C ASP A 16 -18.84 -8.95 1.47
N ASP A 17 -19.06 -10.21 1.09
CA ASP A 17 -18.38 -11.38 1.67
C ASP A 17 -16.86 -11.41 1.47
N LYS A 18 -16.32 -10.60 0.54
CA LYS A 18 -14.91 -10.58 0.16
C LYS A 18 -14.25 -9.20 0.24
N HIS A 19 -15.03 -8.13 0.32
CA HIS A 19 -14.53 -6.76 0.32
C HIS A 19 -14.99 -6.00 1.56
N CYS A 20 -14.11 -5.10 2.02
CA CYS A 20 -14.41 -4.15 3.07
C CYS A 20 -13.88 -2.77 2.69
N LEU A 21 -14.58 -1.74 3.16
CA LEU A 21 -14.12 -0.37 3.09
C LEU A 21 -13.28 -0.07 4.33
N MET A 22 -12.03 0.35 4.13
CA MET A 22 -11.17 0.80 5.21
C MET A 22 -11.13 2.32 5.28
N LEU A 23 -11.57 2.87 6.41
CA LEU A 23 -11.36 4.26 6.76
C LEU A 23 -10.12 4.35 7.65
N CYS A 24 -9.10 5.08 7.21
CA CYS A 24 -7.85 5.27 7.94
C CYS A 24 -7.49 6.75 8.03
N GLY A 25 -6.68 7.09 9.04
CA GLY A 25 -6.31 8.49 9.31
C GLY A 25 -5.54 9.13 8.15
N THR A 26 -5.80 10.42 7.93
CA THR A 26 -5.15 11.24 6.89
C THR A 26 -3.90 11.99 7.39
N GLY A 27 -3.49 11.77 8.65
CA GLY A 27 -2.51 12.60 9.35
C GLY A 27 -1.12 12.66 8.69
N GLN A 28 -0.71 11.63 7.95
CA GLN A 28 0.48 11.68 7.10
C GLN A 28 0.41 10.65 5.96
N LEU A 29 0.24 11.12 4.72
CA LEU A 29 0.07 10.22 3.56
C LEU A 29 1.28 9.33 3.29
N ASP A 30 2.50 9.78 3.58
CA ASP A 30 3.71 8.95 3.41
C ASP A 30 3.75 7.76 4.37
N SER A 31 3.31 7.96 5.61
CA SER A 31 3.16 6.86 6.57
C SER A 31 2.08 5.88 6.12
N GLN A 32 0.98 6.38 5.54
CA GLN A 32 -0.06 5.52 4.98
C GLN A 32 0.46 4.66 3.82
N VAL A 33 1.28 5.22 2.93
CA VAL A 33 1.95 4.43 1.87
C VAL A 33 2.75 3.28 2.48
N TYR A 34 3.55 3.53 3.51
CA TYR A 34 4.33 2.49 4.18
C TYR A 34 3.44 1.38 4.76
N TRP A 35 2.42 1.76 5.53
CA TRP A 35 1.54 0.79 6.18
C TRP A 35 0.72 -0.02 5.18
N LEU A 36 0.19 0.61 4.13
CA LEU A 36 -0.56 -0.08 3.07
C LEU A 36 0.30 -1.13 2.35
N MET A 37 1.56 -0.82 2.07
CA MET A 37 2.48 -1.82 1.50
C MET A 37 2.77 -2.97 2.48
N ALA A 38 2.82 -2.69 3.79
CA ALA A 38 3.03 -3.70 4.82
C ALA A 38 1.79 -4.59 5.08
N LEU A 39 0.58 -4.14 4.72
CA LEU A 39 -0.64 -4.94 4.86
C LEU A 39 -0.58 -6.22 4.02
N ASP A 40 0.11 -6.18 2.88
CA ASP A 40 0.32 -7.35 2.02
C ASP A 40 -1.03 -8.01 1.66
N VAL A 41 -1.91 -7.18 1.10
CA VAL A 41 -3.23 -7.50 0.55
C VAL A 41 -3.47 -6.63 -0.68
N GLU A 42 -4.37 -7.06 -1.55
CA GLU A 42 -4.84 -6.23 -2.66
C GLU A 42 -5.84 -5.19 -2.15
N PHE A 43 -5.75 -3.96 -2.66
CA PHE A 43 -6.65 -2.87 -2.28
C PHE A 43 -6.77 -1.82 -3.38
N ASP A 44 -7.89 -1.10 -3.37
CA ASP A 44 -8.11 0.08 -4.19
C ASP A 44 -8.12 1.34 -3.33
N VAL A 45 -7.37 2.36 -3.76
CA VAL A 45 -7.44 3.68 -3.14
C VAL A 45 -8.60 4.46 -3.75
N LEU A 46 -9.67 4.62 -2.97
CA LEU A 46 -10.82 5.43 -3.34
C LEU A 46 -10.52 6.92 -3.20
N GLU A 47 -10.03 7.34 -2.04
CA GLU A 47 -9.67 8.73 -1.73
C GLU A 47 -8.52 8.80 -0.69
N PRO A 48 -7.76 9.90 -0.65
CA PRO A 48 -7.70 10.94 -1.66
C PRO A 48 -6.91 10.48 -2.90
N PRO A 49 -7.16 11.03 -4.11
CA PRO A 49 -6.38 10.71 -5.32
C PRO A 49 -4.87 10.92 -5.15
N THR A 50 -4.48 11.83 -4.26
CA THR A 50 -3.07 12.10 -3.92
C THR A 50 -2.37 10.90 -3.26
N LEU A 51 -3.10 10.06 -2.52
CA LEU A 51 -2.54 8.82 -1.94
C LEU A 51 -2.22 7.80 -3.04
N LYS A 52 -3.13 7.64 -4.02
CA LYS A 52 -2.91 6.79 -5.20
C LYS A 52 -1.66 7.21 -5.97
N GLU A 53 -1.49 8.51 -6.19
CA GLU A 53 -0.31 9.06 -6.85
C GLU A 53 0.99 8.80 -6.07
N ARG A 54 0.97 8.88 -4.74
CA ARG A 54 2.14 8.55 -3.91
C ARG A 54 2.51 7.07 -3.98
N LEU A 55 1.52 6.17 -3.96
CA LEU A 55 1.74 4.73 -4.14
C LEU A 55 2.33 4.42 -5.53
N ARG A 56 1.82 5.07 -6.58
CA ARG A 56 2.38 4.93 -7.94
C ARG A 56 3.86 5.30 -7.97
N ARG A 57 4.23 6.47 -7.42
CA ARG A 57 5.63 6.92 -7.33
C ARG A 57 6.50 5.96 -6.52
N ALA A 58 5.97 5.41 -5.42
CA ALA A 58 6.67 4.42 -4.61
C ALA A 58 6.94 3.13 -5.40
N SER A 59 5.92 2.62 -6.11
CA SER A 59 6.04 1.46 -6.99
C SER A 59 7.10 1.69 -8.09
N GLU A 60 7.06 2.82 -8.77
CA GLU A 60 8.06 3.14 -9.81
C GLU A 60 9.48 3.22 -9.25
N ARG A 61 9.65 3.78 -8.05
CA ARG A 61 10.96 3.85 -7.39
C ARG A 61 11.48 2.45 -7.05
N VAL A 62 10.62 1.56 -6.53
CA VAL A 62 10.97 0.17 -6.25
C VAL A 62 11.30 -0.56 -7.56
N GLY A 63 10.47 -0.43 -8.59
CA GLY A 63 10.70 -1.02 -9.91
C GLY A 63 12.04 -0.61 -10.51
N ARG A 64 12.38 0.69 -10.49
CA ARG A 64 13.70 1.17 -10.91
C ARG A 64 14.85 0.59 -10.08
N SER A 65 14.64 0.36 -8.78
CA SER A 65 15.66 -0.24 -7.91
C SER A 65 15.91 -1.71 -8.22
N LEU A 66 14.85 -2.47 -8.47
CA LEU A 66 14.92 -3.88 -8.83
C LEU A 66 15.56 -4.07 -10.20
N ALA A 67 15.25 -3.22 -11.18
CA ALA A 67 15.87 -3.24 -12.50
C ALA A 67 17.40 -3.08 -12.43
N ARG A 68 17.90 -2.09 -11.67
CA ARG A 68 19.35 -1.88 -11.46
C ARG A 68 20.02 -3.07 -10.77
N GLY A 69 19.35 -3.69 -9.80
CA GLY A 69 19.87 -4.87 -9.11
C GLY A 69 19.98 -6.09 -10.03
N GLY A 70 19.02 -6.25 -10.95
CA GLY A 70 19.06 -7.29 -11.98
C GLY A 70 20.19 -7.08 -12.99
N GLU A 71 20.49 -5.83 -13.37
CA GLU A 71 21.59 -5.49 -14.27
C GLU A 71 22.97 -5.76 -13.63
N SER A 72 23.12 -5.53 -12.32
CA SER A 72 24.37 -5.77 -11.59
C SER A 72 24.68 -7.26 -11.33
N GLN A 73 23.68 -8.15 -11.44
CA GLN A 73 23.85 -9.60 -11.25
C GLN A 73 24.15 -10.33 -12.58
N VAL A 74 24.13 -9.62 -13.70
CA VAL A 74 24.59 -10.10 -15.02
C VAL A 74 26.00 -9.56 -15.27
N ALA A 75 26.95 -9.94 -14.42
CA ALA A 75 28.38 -9.80 -14.70
C ALA A 75 29.02 -11.20 -14.65
N PRO A 76 29.79 -11.62 -15.68
CA PRO A 76 30.37 -12.96 -15.79
C PRO A 76 31.43 -13.27 -14.73
#